data_AF-A0A9Q8CN16-F1
#
_entry.id   AF-A0A9Q8CN16-F1
#
_cell.length_a   1.000
_cell.length_b   1.000
_cell.length_c   1.000
_cell.angle_alpha   90.00
_cell.angle_beta   90.00
_cell.angle_gamma   90.00
#
_symmetry.space_group_name_H-M   'P 1'
#
loop_
_entity.id
_entity.type
_entity.pdbx_description
1 polymer ?
#
loop_
_entity_poly.entity_id
_entity_poly.type
_entity_poly.pdbx_seq_one_letter_code
_entity_poly.pdbx_strand_id
1 'polypeptide(L)'
;MLNKYEHLDEEQFWDIMDDCFPEELDIDYAADKLSERSEDEIIRFHNTLAEITERLQDIKIFDADGSLLNSSDAELYVKCFIVANGKAFYNGILADAEFDASDETDEFEDLLDLTEDTLNLKGLEIDYNKLREMV
;
A
#
# COMPACT_ATOMS: atom_id res chain seq x y z
N MET A 1 -14.15 3.51 -16.38
CA MET A 1 -12.87 4.09 -16.82
C MET A 1 -12.07 3.00 -17.50
N LEU A 2 -11.41 3.27 -18.63
CA LEU A 2 -10.41 2.36 -19.20
C LEU A 2 -9.19 2.45 -18.27
N ASN A 3 -8.84 1.34 -17.60
CA ASN A 3 -7.68 1.33 -16.72
C ASN A 3 -6.43 1.45 -17.61
N LYS A 4 -5.80 2.62 -17.58
CA LYS A 4 -4.55 2.90 -18.33
C LYS A 4 -3.38 2.07 -17.78
N TYR A 5 -3.53 1.60 -16.55
CA TYR A 5 -2.52 0.90 -15.77
C TYR A 5 -2.72 -0.61 -15.84
N GLU A 6 -1.61 -1.34 -15.90
CA GLU A 6 -1.62 -2.80 -15.74
C GLU A 6 -1.55 -3.14 -14.26
N HIS A 7 -2.23 -4.22 -13.86
CA HIS A 7 -2.39 -4.65 -12.47
C HIS A 7 -2.02 -6.13 -12.33
N LEU A 8 -1.62 -6.53 -11.12
CA LEU A 8 -1.62 -7.92 -10.70
C LEU A 8 -3.06 -8.41 -10.47
N ASP A 9 -3.27 -9.73 -10.51
CA ASP A 9 -4.46 -10.24 -9.83
C ASP A 9 -4.31 -10.06 -8.32
N GLU A 10 -5.45 -9.98 -7.65
CA GLU A 10 -5.46 -9.62 -6.23
C GLU A 10 -4.83 -10.71 -5.35
N GLU A 11 -4.97 -12.00 -5.69
CA GLU A 11 -4.30 -13.06 -4.93
C GLU A 11 -2.79 -12.97 -5.08
N GLN A 12 -2.28 -12.77 -6.29
CA GLN A 12 -0.86 -12.48 -6.51
C GLN A 12 -0.37 -11.29 -5.70
N PHE A 13 -1.12 -10.19 -5.67
CA PHE A 13 -0.71 -9.02 -4.87
C PHE A 13 -0.55 -9.38 -3.39
N TRP A 14 -1.53 -10.08 -2.81
CA TRP A 14 -1.45 -10.47 -1.40
C TRP A 14 -0.34 -11.48 -1.12
N ASP A 15 -0.08 -12.43 -2.02
CA ASP A 15 1.06 -13.34 -1.91
C ASP A 15 2.40 -12.55 -1.90
N ILE A 16 2.51 -11.48 -2.69
CA ILE A 16 3.69 -10.59 -2.68
C ILE A 16 3.78 -9.85 -1.35
N MET A 17 2.68 -9.30 -0.84
CA MET A 17 2.65 -8.60 0.44
C MET A 17 3.09 -9.53 1.58
N ASP A 18 2.61 -10.77 1.60
CA ASP A 18 2.97 -11.77 2.61
C ASP A 18 4.48 -12.14 2.53
N ASP A 19 5.04 -12.23 1.31
CA ASP A 19 6.48 -12.46 1.11
C ASP A 19 7.34 -11.26 1.57
N CYS A 20 6.85 -10.03 1.33
CA CYS A 20 7.52 -8.79 1.69
C CYS A 20 7.42 -8.45 3.18
N PHE A 21 6.36 -8.87 3.86
CA PHE A 21 6.09 -8.52 5.26
C PHE A 21 5.69 -9.76 6.10
N PRO A 22 6.60 -10.74 6.29
CA PRO A 22 6.26 -12.02 6.94
C PRO A 22 6.14 -11.96 8.48
N GLU A 23 6.79 -11.00 9.14
CA GLU A 23 6.79 -10.89 10.61
C GLU A 23 6.54 -9.46 11.07
N GLU A 24 7.40 -8.52 10.68
CA GLU A 24 7.32 -7.09 11.02
C GLU A 24 7.40 -6.25 9.74
N LEU A 25 6.97 -4.99 9.82
CA LEU A 25 7.17 -4.05 8.74
C LEU A 25 8.66 -3.69 8.63
N ASP A 26 9.30 -4.17 7.57
CA ASP A 26 10.68 -3.84 7.21
C ASP A 26 10.71 -3.49 5.72
N ILE A 27 10.80 -2.19 5.43
CA ILE A 27 10.69 -1.67 4.07
C ILE A 27 11.95 -1.97 3.26
N ASP A 28 13.12 -1.95 3.90
CA ASP A 28 14.37 -2.35 3.25
C ASP A 28 14.32 -3.82 2.82
N TYR A 29 13.82 -4.70 3.70
CA TYR A 29 13.59 -6.11 3.38
C TYR A 29 12.54 -6.28 2.28
N ALA A 30 11.40 -5.58 2.38
CA ALA A 30 10.34 -5.62 1.37
C ALA A 30 10.85 -5.15 0.00
N ALA A 31 11.68 -4.10 -0.04
CA ALA A 31 12.27 -3.58 -1.27
C ALA A 31 13.27 -4.58 -1.87
N ASP A 32 14.12 -5.22 -1.05
CA ASP A 32 15.02 -6.29 -1.50
C ASP A 32 14.22 -7.47 -2.08
N LYS A 33 13.14 -7.91 -1.40
CA LYS A 33 12.24 -8.98 -1.87
C LYS A 33 11.56 -8.63 -3.18
N LEU A 34 10.97 -7.44 -3.26
CA LEU A 34 10.28 -6.99 -4.46
C LEU A 34 11.27 -6.79 -5.63
N SER A 35 12.53 -6.49 -5.34
CA SER A 35 13.59 -6.34 -6.34
C SER A 35 13.95 -7.64 -7.07
N GLU A 36 13.57 -8.81 -6.53
CA GLU A 36 13.74 -10.10 -7.21
C GLU A 36 12.79 -10.25 -8.42
N ARG A 37 11.75 -9.42 -8.52
CA ARG A 37 10.72 -9.46 -9.57
C ARG A 37 11.11 -8.61 -10.80
N SER A 38 10.40 -8.80 -11.90
CA SER A 38 10.61 -7.98 -13.11
C SER A 38 10.12 -6.53 -12.93
N GLU A 39 10.66 -5.59 -13.73
CA GLU A 39 10.20 -4.18 -13.72
C GLU A 39 8.68 -4.08 -13.92
N ASP A 40 8.14 -4.80 -14.91
CA ASP A 40 6.71 -4.85 -15.19
C ASP A 40 5.90 -5.36 -14.00
N GLU A 41 6.39 -6.37 -13.27
CA GLU A 41 5.72 -6.86 -12.06
C GLU A 41 5.75 -5.86 -10.90
N ILE A 42 6.86 -5.12 -10.73
CA ILE A 42 6.98 -4.05 -9.71
C ILE A 42 6.00 -2.92 -10.01
N ILE A 43 5.90 -2.50 -11.28
CA ILE A 43 4.92 -1.50 -11.72
C ILE A 43 3.49 -1.98 -11.50
N ARG A 44 3.19 -3.23 -11.88
CA ARG A 44 1.86 -3.83 -11.68
C ARG A 44 1.51 -3.96 -10.21
N PHE A 45 2.49 -4.28 -9.36
CA PHE A 45 2.34 -4.30 -7.91
C PHE A 45 1.92 -2.92 -7.38
N HIS A 46 2.67 -1.87 -7.73
CA HIS A 46 2.34 -0.49 -7.34
C HIS A 46 0.92 -0.09 -7.77
N ASN A 47 0.57 -0.37 -9.02
CA ASN A 47 -0.75 -0.03 -9.54
C ASN A 47 -1.87 -0.78 -8.82
N THR A 48 -1.63 -2.04 -8.43
CA THR A 48 -2.57 -2.81 -7.61
C THR A 48 -2.63 -2.29 -6.17
N LEU A 49 -1.51 -1.89 -5.57
CA LEU A 49 -1.48 -1.24 -4.25
C LEU A 49 -2.36 0.02 -4.26
N ALA A 50 -2.16 0.91 -5.23
CA ALA A 50 -2.95 2.13 -5.40
C ALA A 50 -4.45 1.86 -5.57
N GLU A 51 -4.83 0.79 -6.28
CA GLU A 51 -6.24 0.38 -6.40
C GLU A 51 -6.79 -0.16 -5.09
N ILE A 52 -6.02 -0.96 -4.36
CA ILE A 52 -6.42 -1.55 -3.09
C ILE A 52 -6.61 -0.47 -2.01
N THR A 53 -5.73 0.54 -1.97
CA THR A 53 -5.87 1.69 -1.07
C THR A 53 -7.07 2.57 -1.45
N GLU A 54 -7.33 2.79 -2.75
CA GLU A 54 -8.50 3.57 -3.21
C GLU A 54 -9.83 2.95 -2.75
N ARG A 55 -9.91 1.62 -2.65
CA ARG A 55 -11.12 0.93 -2.15
C ARG A 55 -11.44 1.27 -0.69
N LEU A 56 -10.47 1.78 0.07
CA LEU A 56 -10.66 2.27 1.43
C LEU A 56 -11.15 3.73 1.49
N GLN A 57 -11.41 4.41 0.36
CA GLN A 57 -11.79 5.83 0.33
C GLN A 57 -13.02 6.21 1.18
N ASP A 58 -13.95 5.26 1.39
CA ASP A 58 -15.21 5.51 2.09
C ASP A 58 -15.18 5.07 3.57
N ILE A 59 -14.05 4.53 4.06
CA ILE A 59 -13.95 4.15 5.48
C ILE A 59 -13.83 5.41 6.34
N LYS A 60 -14.39 5.38 7.55
CA LYS A 60 -14.17 6.45 8.53
C LYS A 60 -12.95 6.14 9.36
N ILE A 61 -11.98 7.04 9.36
CA ILE A 61 -10.78 6.94 10.17
C ILE A 61 -10.93 7.90 11.35
N PHE A 62 -10.70 7.41 12.57
CA PHE A 62 -10.79 8.21 13.80
C PHE A 62 -9.39 8.41 14.41
N ASP A 63 -9.12 9.63 14.89
CA ASP A 63 -7.92 9.99 15.68
C ASP A 63 -8.09 9.55 17.15
N ALA A 64 -7.02 9.60 17.94
CA ALA A 64 -6.94 9.41 19.38
C ALA A 64 -7.92 10.24 20.21
N ASP A 65 -8.37 11.39 19.70
CA ASP A 65 -9.41 12.19 20.36
C ASP A 65 -10.85 11.75 20.00
N GLY A 66 -10.99 10.73 19.15
CA GLY A 66 -12.25 10.18 18.65
C GLY A 66 -12.91 11.03 17.55
N SER A 67 -12.23 12.05 17.04
CA SER A 67 -12.69 12.84 15.90
C SER A 67 -12.32 12.16 14.57
N LEU A 68 -13.01 12.52 13.49
CA LEU A 68 -12.64 12.04 12.16
C LEU A 68 -11.28 12.64 11.77
N LEU A 69 -10.39 11.79 11.29
CA LEU A 69 -9.17 12.22 10.62
C LEU A 69 -9.57 13.01 9.36
N ASN A 70 -8.98 14.19 9.16
CA ASN A 70 -9.33 15.09 8.04
C ASN A 70 -8.10 15.53 7.23
N SER A 71 -6.98 14.84 7.40
CA SER A 71 -5.73 15.11 6.67
C SER A 71 -5.57 14.06 5.59
N SER A 72 -5.55 14.47 4.33
CA SER A 72 -5.41 13.55 3.18
C SER A 72 -4.17 12.67 3.30
N ASP A 73 -3.06 13.25 3.73
CA ASP A 73 -1.78 12.55 3.80
C ASP A 73 -1.82 11.53 4.94
N ALA A 74 -2.39 11.90 6.08
CA ALA A 74 -2.55 11.00 7.22
C ALA A 74 -3.55 9.86 6.91
N GLU A 75 -4.63 10.15 6.19
CA GLU A 75 -5.56 9.11 5.71
C GLU A 75 -4.85 8.13 4.78
N LEU A 76 -3.99 8.61 3.88
CA LEU A 76 -3.21 7.76 3.00
C LEU A 76 -2.23 6.87 3.77
N TYR A 77 -1.53 7.41 4.78
CA TYR A 77 -0.63 6.62 5.64
C TYR A 77 -1.40 5.51 6.39
N VAL A 78 -2.59 5.83 6.91
CA VAL A 78 -3.46 4.83 7.56
C VAL A 78 -3.95 3.77 6.58
N LYS A 79 -4.29 4.14 5.34
CA LYS A 79 -4.65 3.14 4.31
C LYS A 79 -3.47 2.22 4.01
N CYS A 80 -2.25 2.75 3.94
CA CYS A 80 -1.03 1.96 3.76
C CYS A 80 -0.81 1.01 4.94
N PHE A 81 -1.03 1.49 6.18
CA PHE A 81 -1.02 0.67 7.39
C PHE A 81 -2.00 -0.51 7.30
N ILE A 82 -3.25 -0.25 6.93
CA ILE A 82 -4.29 -1.28 6.84
C ILE A 82 -3.89 -2.36 5.83
N VAL A 83 -3.30 -1.97 4.69
CA VAL A 83 -2.86 -2.90 3.65
C VAL A 83 -1.62 -3.69 4.09
N ALA A 84 -0.65 -3.06 4.75
CA ALA A 84 0.56 -3.70 5.26
C ALA A 84 0.28 -4.77 6.33
N ASN A 85 -0.81 -4.64 7.09
CA ASN A 85 -1.28 -5.68 8.03
C ASN A 85 -1.89 -6.91 7.34
N GLY A 86 -1.91 -6.93 6.01
CA GLY A 86 -2.25 -8.10 5.21
C GLY A 86 -3.75 -8.25 4.95
N LYS A 87 -4.05 -9.24 4.09
CA LYS A 87 -5.36 -9.44 3.47
C LYS A 87 -6.50 -9.60 4.48
N ALA A 88 -6.27 -10.32 5.57
CA ALA A 88 -7.31 -10.62 6.56
C ALA A 88 -7.72 -9.35 7.32
N PHE A 89 -6.74 -8.54 7.72
CA PHE A 89 -6.97 -7.27 8.41
C PHE A 89 -7.67 -6.28 7.49
N TYR A 90 -7.14 -6.08 6.29
CA TYR A 90 -7.73 -5.24 5.25
C TYR A 90 -9.22 -5.55 4.99
N ASN A 91 -9.56 -6.83 4.81
CA ASN A 91 -10.95 -7.24 4.58
C ASN A 91 -11.86 -7.03 5.79
N GLY A 92 -11.32 -7.13 7.01
CA GLY A 92 -12.05 -6.79 8.23
C GLY A 92 -12.45 -5.32 8.24
N ILE A 93 -11.49 -4.43 7.97
CA ILE A 93 -11.73 -2.99 7.94
C ILE A 93 -12.71 -2.60 6.82
N LEU A 94 -12.59 -3.20 5.63
CA LEU A 94 -13.56 -2.97 4.56
C LEU A 94 -14.99 -3.37 4.95
N ALA A 95 -15.15 -4.43 5.74
CA ALA A 95 -16.47 -4.90 6.18
C ALA A 95 -17.08 -4.01 7.27
N ASP A 96 -16.25 -3.53 8.20
CA ASP A 96 -16.68 -2.67 9.31
C ASP A 96 -16.87 -1.21 8.89
N ALA A 97 -16.15 -0.78 7.83
CA ALA A 97 -16.12 0.57 7.27
C ALA A 97 -15.70 1.68 8.24
N GLU A 98 -15.05 1.31 9.35
CA GLU A 98 -14.54 2.21 10.38
C GLU A 98 -13.19 1.69 10.89
N PHE A 99 -12.26 2.61 11.19
CA PHE A 99 -10.94 2.30 11.73
C PHE A 99 -10.55 3.33 12.79
N ASP A 100 -10.02 2.85 13.92
CA ASP A 100 -9.51 3.67 15.02
C ASP A 100 -7.98 3.69 14.93
N ALA A 101 -7.42 4.85 14.56
CA ALA A 101 -5.99 5.03 14.37
C ALA A 101 -5.28 5.58 15.63
N SER A 102 -5.96 5.57 16.78
CA SER A 102 -5.47 6.20 18.02
C SER A 102 -4.17 5.64 18.57
N ASP A 103 -3.89 4.36 18.32
CA ASP A 103 -2.70 3.65 18.77
C ASP A 103 -1.67 3.43 17.65
N GLU A 104 -1.95 3.88 16.42
CA GLU A 104 -1.10 3.59 15.26
C GLU A 104 -0.03 4.63 15.02
N THR A 105 1.16 4.15 14.67
CA THR A 105 2.35 4.96 14.43
C THR A 105 2.40 5.42 12.97
N ASP A 106 2.98 6.60 12.72
CA ASP A 106 3.25 7.16 11.38
C ASP A 106 4.19 6.29 10.51
N GLU A 107 4.53 5.08 10.95
CA GLU A 107 5.60 4.20 10.43
C GLU A 107 5.28 3.55 9.07
N PHE A 108 4.12 3.85 8.49
CA PHE A 108 3.62 3.20 7.26
C PHE A 108 3.55 4.14 6.05
N GLU A 109 4.04 5.39 6.20
CA GLU A 109 4.35 6.28 5.08
C GLU A 109 5.31 5.59 4.08
N ASP A 110 6.27 4.82 4.60
CA ASP A 110 7.33 4.18 3.82
C ASP A 110 6.82 3.18 2.77
N LEU A 111 5.58 2.65 2.91
CA LEU A 111 4.98 1.79 1.87
C LEU A 111 4.75 2.56 0.56
N LEU A 112 4.59 3.89 0.63
CA LEU A 112 4.48 4.76 -0.54
C LEU A 112 5.77 4.76 -1.36
N ASP A 113 6.91 4.67 -0.69
CA ASP A 113 8.24 4.73 -1.30
C ASP A 113 8.75 3.36 -1.75
N LEU A 114 8.16 2.26 -1.27
CA LEU A 114 8.58 0.88 -1.56
C LEU A 114 8.82 0.62 -3.05
N THR A 115 7.95 1.13 -3.93
CA THR A 115 8.10 0.92 -5.38
C THR A 115 9.31 1.68 -5.93
N GLU A 116 9.47 2.95 -5.53
CA GLU A 116 10.58 3.78 -5.97
C GLU A 116 11.90 3.20 -5.47
N ASP A 117 11.97 2.85 -4.19
CA ASP A 117 13.14 2.24 -3.57
C ASP A 117 13.52 0.93 -4.25
N THR A 118 12.53 0.09 -4.57
CA THR A 118 12.76 -1.16 -5.31
C THR A 118 13.35 -0.90 -6.70
N LEU A 119 12.80 0.05 -7.46
CA LEU A 119 13.31 0.39 -8.79
C LEU A 119 14.72 0.99 -8.72
N ASN A 120 14.97 1.85 -7.73
CA ASN A 120 16.27 2.45 -7.46
C ASN A 120 17.33 1.39 -7.09
N LEU A 121 16.98 0.40 -6.25
CA LEU A 121 17.84 -0.73 -5.90
C LEU A 121 18.25 -1.54 -7.14
N LYS A 122 17.35 -1.68 -8.12
CA LYS A 122 17.62 -2.33 -9.41
C LYS A 122 18.39 -1.45 -10.41
N GLY A 123 18.63 -0.19 -10.08
CA GLY A 123 19.23 0.79 -11.00
C GLY A 123 18.35 1.12 -12.21
N LEU A 124 17.03 1.00 -12.06
CA LEU A 124 16.05 1.32 -13.10
C LEU A 124 15.57 2.77 -12.96
N GLU A 125 15.25 3.38 -14.10
CA GLU A 125 14.64 4.71 -14.11
C GLU A 125 13.13 4.59 -13.86
N ILE A 126 12.61 5.48 -13.01
CA ILE A 126 11.18 5.50 -12.66
C ILE A 126 10.39 6.22 -13.77
N ASP A 127 9.53 5.48 -14.47
CA ASP A 127 8.56 6.07 -15.40
C ASP A 127 7.21 6.30 -14.69
N TYR A 128 7.07 7.49 -14.11
CA TYR A 128 5.86 7.95 -13.43
C TYR A 128 4.59 7.88 -14.30
N ASN A 129 4.70 7.80 -15.63
CA ASN A 129 3.51 7.66 -16.49
C ASN A 129 2.87 6.27 -16.41
N LYS A 130 3.63 5.27 -15.94
CA LYS A 130 3.21 3.88 -15.75
C LYS A 130 2.73 3.59 -14.33
N LEU A 131 2.99 4.50 -13.39
CA LEU A 131 2.56 4.40 -12.00
C LEU A 131 1.21 5.11 -11.81
N ARG A 132 0.31 4.45 -11.10
CA ARG A 132 -0.98 4.97 -10.69
C ARG A 132 -0.81 5.77 -9.40
N GLU A 133 -1.33 7.00 -9.39
CA GLU A 133 -1.34 7.83 -8.19
C GLU A 133 -2.09 7.15 -7.04
N MET A 134 -1.50 7.16 -5.84
CA MET A 134 -2.12 6.69 -4.60
C MET A 134 -2.91 7.82 -3.95
N VAL A 135 -4.15 7.54 -3.56
CA VAL A 135 -5.12 8.50 -2.99
C VAL A 135 -5.91 7.93 -1.82
#